data_AF-A0A7K9FH96-F1
#
_entry.id   AF-A0A7K9FH96-F1
#
_cell.length_a   1.000
_cell.length_b   1.000
_cell.length_c   1.000
_cell.angle_alpha   90.00
_cell.angle_beta   90.00
_cell.angle_gamma   90.00
#
_symmetry.space_group_name_H-M   'P 1'
#
loop_
_entity.id
_entity.type
_entity.pdbx_description
1 polymer ?
#
loop_
_entity_poly.entity_id
_entity_poly.type
_entity_poly.pdbx_seq_one_letter_code
_entity_poly.pdbx_strand_id
1 'polypeptide(L)'
;SPPSSEDEAPEEVSFGAAREVVETERKLMGEAARRHQELLKEKRRRRQELFVEQKVRSPLTARFAPPPGPAAAPRPTNCPLPAETEAAARGRAAGAGRRAALTGFTSLYLTRPKGNYTAVRLKDRSLTGLHQELAKDFLNAQLYGPDANRVQANEFFSLENKKDPVKKAAVQFVDKSWG
;
A
#
# COMPACT_ATOMS: atom_id res chain seq x y z
N SER A 1 51.56 14.87 32.54
CA SER A 1 51.57 15.63 31.28
C SER A 1 50.85 14.83 30.20
N PRO A 2 49.76 15.33 29.59
CA PRO A 2 49.18 14.73 28.39
C PRO A 2 49.75 15.39 27.10
N PRO A 3 49.80 14.69 25.95
CA PRO A 3 50.30 15.24 24.69
C PRO A 3 49.19 15.86 23.82
N SER A 4 49.51 17.04 23.29
CA SER A 4 49.12 17.71 22.02
C SER A 4 47.87 17.24 21.28
N SER A 5 46.90 18.16 21.16
CA SER A 5 45.87 18.18 20.11
C SER A 5 46.45 18.76 18.82
N GLU A 6 46.37 18.03 17.71
CA GLU A 6 46.61 18.57 16.38
C GLU A 6 45.46 19.49 15.98
N ASP A 7 45.80 20.77 15.80
CA ASP A 7 44.95 21.84 15.32
C ASP A 7 45.13 21.90 13.78
N GLU A 8 44.38 21.06 13.06
CA GLU A 8 44.36 21.06 11.59
C GLU A 8 43.58 22.30 11.11
N ALA A 9 44.33 23.32 10.69
CA ALA A 9 43.76 24.56 10.18
C ALA A 9 42.89 24.29 8.93
N PRO A 10 41.77 25.01 8.74
CA PRO A 10 40.88 24.80 7.61
C PRO A 10 41.59 25.10 6.28
N GLU A 11 41.35 24.27 5.27
CA GLU A 11 41.87 24.47 3.91
C GLU A 11 41.54 25.88 3.40
N GLU A 12 42.57 26.66 3.07
CA GLU A 12 42.44 28.00 2.53
C GLU A 12 41.93 27.95 1.08
N VAL A 13 40.60 27.88 0.92
CA VAL A 13 39.96 27.88 -0.40
C VAL A 13 39.84 29.32 -0.91
N SER A 14 40.43 29.61 -2.08
CA SER A 14 40.30 30.93 -2.69
C SER A 14 38.84 31.26 -3.03
N PHE A 15 38.43 32.52 -2.89
CA PHE A 15 37.07 32.98 -3.21
C PHE A 15 36.63 32.67 -4.65
N GLY A 16 37.57 32.59 -5.60
CA GLY A 16 37.29 32.18 -6.99
C GLY A 16 36.89 30.71 -7.07
N ALA A 17 37.68 29.82 -6.45
CA ALA A 17 37.37 28.39 -6.37
C ALA A 17 36.06 28.13 -5.64
N ALA A 18 35.79 28.86 -4.54
CA ALA A 18 34.52 28.75 -3.81
C ALA A 18 33.31 29.12 -4.68
N ARG A 19 33.44 30.15 -5.54
CA ARG A 19 32.37 30.53 -6.48
C ARG A 19 32.12 29.46 -7.54
N GLU A 20 33.16 28.90 -8.12
CA GLU A 20 33.04 27.85 -9.14
C GLU A 20 32.39 26.57 -8.57
N VAL A 21 32.76 26.17 -7.35
CA VAL A 21 32.13 25.05 -6.66
C VAL A 21 30.64 25.31 -6.45
N VAL A 22 30.26 26.47 -5.91
CA VAL A 22 28.84 26.82 -5.71
C VAL A 22 28.04 26.85 -7.01
N GLU A 23 28.64 27.33 -8.11
CA GLU A 23 27.98 27.33 -9.42
C GLU A 23 27.80 25.92 -10.00
N THR A 24 28.80 25.06 -9.87
CA THR A 24 28.71 23.66 -10.32
C THR A 24 27.69 22.88 -9.50
N GLU A 25 27.65 23.08 -8.18
CA GLU A 25 26.65 22.50 -7.29
C GLU A 25 25.23 22.95 -7.68
N ARG A 26 25.04 24.25 -7.94
CA ARG A 26 23.74 24.78 -8.39
C ARG A 26 23.29 24.17 -9.71
N LYS A 27 24.21 23.97 -10.66
CA LYS A 27 23.94 23.30 -11.95
C LYS A 27 23.55 21.82 -11.72
N LEU A 28 24.33 21.10 -10.91
CA LEU A 28 24.07 19.70 -10.58
C LEU A 28 22.72 19.49 -9.88
N MET A 29 22.38 20.36 -8.91
CA MET A 29 21.07 20.31 -8.24
C MET A 29 19.92 20.57 -9.21
N GLY A 30 20.07 21.53 -10.13
CA GLY A 30 19.08 21.81 -11.17
C GLY A 30 18.88 20.63 -12.13
N GLU A 31 19.97 19.95 -12.51
CA GLU A 31 19.92 18.75 -13.35
C GLU A 31 19.25 17.57 -12.65
N ALA A 32 19.57 17.33 -11.38
CA ALA A 32 18.94 16.27 -10.59
C ALA A 32 17.42 16.46 -10.51
N ALA A 33 16.96 17.70 -10.31
CA ALA A 33 15.54 18.04 -10.31
C ALA A 33 14.87 17.78 -11.68
N ARG A 34 15.53 18.11 -12.79
CA ARG A 34 15.03 17.84 -14.15
C ARG A 34 14.90 16.34 -14.42
N ARG A 35 15.96 15.58 -14.13
CA ARG A 35 15.97 14.11 -14.27
C ARG A 35 14.87 13.46 -13.44
N HIS A 36 14.64 13.96 -12.22
CA HIS A 36 13.56 13.47 -11.36
C HIS A 36 12.17 13.70 -11.99
N GLN A 37 11.93 14.88 -12.56
CA GLN A 37 10.67 15.17 -13.26
C GLN A 37 10.48 14.29 -14.50
N GLU A 38 11.53 13.99 -15.25
CA GLU A 38 11.49 13.09 -16.40
C GLU A 38 11.12 11.67 -16.00
N LEU A 39 11.71 11.14 -14.93
CA LEU A 39 11.36 9.81 -14.39
C LEU A 39 9.88 9.72 -13.96
N LEU A 40 9.33 10.80 -13.39
CA LEU A 40 7.91 10.84 -13.03
C LEU A 40 7.00 10.84 -14.26
N LYS A 41 7.38 11.58 -15.31
CA LYS A 41 6.67 11.59 -16.59
C LYS A 41 6.74 10.22 -17.27
N GLU A 42 7.90 9.57 -17.26
CA GLU A 42 8.07 8.22 -17.81
C GLU A 42 7.23 7.18 -17.05
N LYS A 43 7.24 7.22 -15.72
CA LYS A 43 6.35 6.38 -14.88
C LYS A 43 4.88 6.59 -15.23
N ARG A 44 4.45 7.82 -15.48
CA ARG A 44 3.09 8.13 -15.92
C ARG A 44 2.79 7.52 -17.29
N ARG A 45 3.70 7.65 -18.27
CA ARG A 45 3.57 7.05 -19.61
C ARG A 45 3.45 5.53 -19.54
N ARG A 46 4.33 4.85 -18.81
CA ARG A 46 4.27 3.39 -18.62
C ARG A 46 2.93 2.92 -18.04
N ARG A 47 2.35 3.66 -17.09
CA ARG A 47 1.02 3.34 -16.54
C ARG A 47 -0.09 3.47 -17.58
N GLN A 48 -0.01 4.48 -18.45
CA GLN A 48 -0.96 4.66 -19.54
C GLN A 48 -0.83 3.56 -20.59
N GLU A 49 0.40 3.19 -20.96
CA GLU A 49 0.67 2.08 -21.88
C GLU A 49 0.09 0.76 -21.36
N LEU A 50 0.31 0.43 -20.08
CA LEU A 50 -0.29 -0.76 -19.45
C LEU A 50 -1.82 -0.74 -19.48
N PHE A 51 -2.43 0.43 -19.29
CA PHE A 51 -3.89 0.56 -19.36
C PHE A 51 -4.41 0.32 -20.78
N VAL A 52 -3.73 0.85 -21.79
CA VAL A 52 -4.05 0.63 -23.20
C VAL A 52 -3.86 -0.84 -23.56
N GLU A 53 -2.74 -1.46 -23.17
CA GLU A 53 -2.50 -2.89 -23.39
C GLU A 53 -3.54 -3.77 -22.71
N GLN A 54 -3.96 -3.46 -21.49
CA GLN A 54 -5.04 -4.18 -20.79
C GLN A 54 -6.38 -4.02 -21.50
N LYS A 55 -6.70 -2.82 -22.01
CA LYS A 55 -7.92 -2.58 -22.80
C LYS A 55 -7.88 -3.33 -24.14
N VAL A 56 -6.73 -3.35 -24.82
CA VAL A 56 -6.51 -4.07 -26.08
C VAL A 56 -6.47 -5.60 -25.88
N ARG A 57 -6.09 -6.09 -24.69
CA ARG A 57 -6.18 -7.51 -24.28
C ARG A 57 -7.51 -7.88 -23.63
N SER A 58 -8.41 -6.92 -23.42
CA SER A 58 -9.80 -7.14 -23.01
C SER A 58 -10.82 -7.12 -24.18
N PRO A 59 -10.56 -7.63 -25.40
CA PRO A 59 -11.65 -8.01 -26.28
C PRO A 59 -12.06 -9.43 -25.87
N LEU A 60 -13.36 -9.64 -25.61
CA LEU A 60 -14.01 -10.97 -25.53
C LEU A 60 -14.19 -11.62 -24.14
N THR A 61 -14.69 -10.88 -23.15
CA THR A 61 -15.55 -11.50 -22.10
C THR A 61 -17.01 -11.05 -22.20
N ALA A 62 -17.39 -10.34 -23.25
CA ALA A 62 -18.76 -9.89 -23.49
C ALA A 62 -19.42 -10.50 -24.74
N ARG A 63 -18.67 -11.26 -25.57
CA ARG A 63 -19.18 -11.76 -26.87
C ARG A 63 -19.38 -13.28 -26.95
N PHE A 64 -19.15 -14.00 -25.85
CA PHE A 64 -19.38 -15.45 -25.75
C PHE A 64 -20.17 -15.87 -24.50
N ALA A 65 -20.95 -14.97 -23.90
CA ALA A 65 -22.02 -15.42 -23.01
C ALA A 65 -23.22 -15.78 -23.89
N PRO A 66 -23.58 -17.07 -24.05
CA PRO A 66 -24.77 -17.46 -24.81
C PRO A 66 -26.03 -16.85 -24.17
N PRO A 67 -27.02 -16.41 -24.97
CA PRO A 67 -28.26 -15.89 -24.43
C PRO A 67 -28.96 -16.97 -23.58
N PRO A 68 -29.56 -16.63 -22.42
CA PRO A 68 -30.39 -17.59 -21.69
C PRO A 68 -31.58 -17.96 -22.58
N GLY A 69 -31.64 -19.23 -22.99
CA GLY A 69 -32.76 -19.78 -23.77
C GLY A 69 -34.07 -19.71 -22.99
N PRO A 70 -35.23 -19.59 -23.67
CA PRO A 70 -36.51 -19.37 -23.02
C PRO A 70 -36.99 -20.59 -22.24
N ALA A 71 -37.75 -20.28 -21.20
CA ALA A 71 -38.34 -21.16 -20.21
C ALA A 71 -39.11 -22.36 -20.80
N ALA A 72 -38.91 -23.52 -20.19
CA ALA A 72 -39.87 -24.62 -20.18
C ALA A 72 -40.19 -24.96 -18.71
N ALA A 73 -41.36 -24.49 -18.25
CA ALA A 73 -42.04 -25.04 -17.08
C ALA A 73 -42.68 -26.40 -17.48
N PRO A 74 -42.93 -27.33 -16.54
CA PRO A 74 -44.01 -27.17 -15.56
C PRO A 74 -43.65 -27.63 -14.13
N ARG A 75 -44.38 -27.07 -13.15
CA ARG A 75 -44.40 -27.52 -11.75
C ARG A 75 -45.05 -28.92 -11.65
N PRO A 76 -44.71 -29.70 -10.61
CA PRO A 76 -45.75 -30.03 -9.65
C PRO A 76 -45.32 -29.94 -8.17
N THR A 77 -46.14 -29.22 -7.41
CA THR A 77 -46.76 -29.55 -6.12
C THR A 77 -46.08 -30.55 -5.17
N ASN A 78 -45.73 -30.02 -3.99
CA ASN A 78 -45.66 -30.62 -2.64
C ASN A 78 -44.68 -31.78 -2.37
N CYS A 79 -43.75 -31.51 -1.44
CA CYS A 79 -43.03 -32.53 -0.66
C CYS A 79 -43.98 -33.28 0.29
N PRO A 80 -43.70 -34.55 0.60
CA PRO A 80 -43.27 -34.86 1.97
C PRO A 80 -42.06 -35.82 2.07
N LEU A 81 -41.29 -35.66 3.15
CA LEU A 81 -40.30 -36.60 3.75
C LEU A 81 -40.93 -37.97 4.11
N PRO A 82 -40.21 -39.01 4.64
CA PRO A 82 -38.76 -39.25 4.87
C PRO A 82 -38.29 -40.69 4.47
N ALA A 83 -37.13 -41.12 5.00
CA ALA A 83 -36.65 -42.50 5.23
C ALA A 83 -35.88 -43.16 4.06
N GLU A 84 -34.56 -43.28 4.16
CA GLU A 84 -33.78 -44.36 4.81
C GLU A 84 -33.49 -45.53 3.86
N THR A 85 -32.34 -46.17 4.10
CA THR A 85 -31.85 -47.47 3.59
C THR A 85 -30.98 -47.48 2.32
N GLU A 86 -29.68 -47.64 2.61
CA GLU A 86 -28.85 -48.80 2.24
C GLU A 86 -28.59 -49.15 0.76
N ALA A 87 -27.28 -49.12 0.48
CA ALA A 87 -26.49 -50.23 -0.04
C ALA A 87 -26.40 -50.52 -1.56
N ALA A 88 -25.13 -50.77 -1.92
CA ALA A 88 -24.64 -51.70 -2.93
C ALA A 88 -24.78 -51.30 -4.41
N ALA A 89 -23.95 -51.72 -5.35
CA ALA A 89 -22.58 -52.25 -5.44
C ALA A 89 -22.36 -52.51 -6.94
N ARG A 90 -21.09 -52.52 -7.40
CA ARG A 90 -20.60 -53.14 -8.67
C ARG A 90 -20.97 -52.42 -9.98
N GLY A 91 -20.11 -52.31 -11.00
CA GLY A 91 -18.75 -52.79 -11.19
C GLY A 91 -18.26 -52.62 -12.65
N ARG A 92 -17.01 -53.08 -12.86
CA ARG A 92 -16.34 -53.52 -14.12
C ARG A 92 -15.88 -52.51 -15.19
N ALA A 93 -14.58 -52.22 -15.10
CA ALA A 93 -13.49 -52.48 -16.06
C ALA A 93 -13.76 -52.60 -17.58
N ALA A 94 -13.05 -51.75 -18.35
CA ALA A 94 -12.29 -52.04 -19.58
C ALA A 94 -11.58 -50.72 -19.95
N GLY A 95 -10.31 -50.60 -20.35
CA GLY A 95 -9.39 -51.49 -21.04
C GLY A 95 -8.64 -50.63 -22.07
N ALA A 96 -7.40 -51.02 -22.39
CA ALA A 96 -6.54 -50.53 -23.47
C ALA A 96 -5.74 -49.24 -23.23
N GLY A 97 -4.44 -49.45 -23.03
CA GLY A 97 -3.44 -48.40 -22.94
C GLY A 97 -3.03 -47.82 -24.30
N ARG A 98 -2.29 -46.71 -24.20
CA ARG A 98 -1.21 -46.40 -25.14
C ARG A 98 -0.09 -45.72 -24.36
N ARG A 99 1.09 -46.32 -24.43
CA ARG A 99 2.35 -45.77 -23.96
C ARG A 99 3.11 -45.17 -25.15
N ALA A 100 4.03 -44.27 -24.81
CA ALA A 100 5.01 -43.53 -25.61
C ALA A 100 4.49 -42.15 -26.08
N ALA A 101 5.20 -41.03 -25.89
CA ALA A 101 6.62 -40.86 -25.59
C ALA A 101 6.87 -39.57 -24.78
N LEU A 102 8.01 -39.56 -24.08
CA LEU A 102 8.56 -38.45 -23.32
C LEU A 102 9.05 -37.32 -24.25
N THR A 103 8.48 -36.14 -24.07
CA THR A 103 9.10 -34.82 -24.32
C THR A 103 8.64 -33.97 -23.16
N GLY A 104 9.45 -33.63 -22.17
CA GLY A 104 10.72 -32.92 -22.32
C GLY A 104 10.55 -31.61 -21.55
N PHE A 105 10.83 -31.68 -20.25
CA PHE A 105 11.17 -30.60 -19.32
C PHE A 105 10.25 -29.36 -19.17
N THR A 106 9.84 -29.15 -17.91
CA THR A 106 9.44 -27.88 -17.27
C THR A 106 8.13 -27.20 -17.66
N SER A 107 7.09 -27.50 -16.89
CA SER A 107 6.33 -26.43 -16.24
C SER A 107 5.91 -26.89 -14.84
N LEU A 108 6.87 -26.88 -13.92
CA LEU A 108 6.65 -27.02 -12.48
C LEU A 108 6.09 -25.71 -11.86
N TYR A 109 5.48 -24.82 -12.65
CA TYR A 109 5.19 -23.44 -12.24
C TYR A 109 3.70 -23.04 -12.28
N LEU A 110 2.77 -24.00 -12.31
CA LEU A 110 1.33 -23.69 -12.17
C LEU A 110 0.66 -24.30 -10.93
N THR A 111 1.43 -24.68 -9.92
CA THR A 111 0.87 -24.85 -8.58
C THR A 111 0.54 -23.48 -8.00
N ARG A 112 -0.69 -23.00 -8.26
CA ARG A 112 -1.27 -21.82 -7.62
C ARG A 112 -1.08 -21.97 -6.10
N PRO A 113 -0.34 -21.08 -5.43
CA PRO A 113 -0.12 -21.24 -4.01
C PRO A 113 -1.46 -21.07 -3.28
N LYS A 114 -1.96 -22.16 -2.70
CA LYS A 114 -3.06 -22.14 -1.73
C LYS A 114 -2.47 -21.76 -0.38
N GLY A 115 -2.34 -20.46 -0.13
CA GLY A 115 -1.88 -19.93 1.14
C GLY A 115 -2.20 -18.44 1.27
N ASN A 116 -2.60 -18.01 2.47
CA ASN A 116 -2.75 -16.60 2.78
C ASN A 116 -1.35 -15.98 2.89
N TYR A 117 -1.07 -14.96 2.08
CA TYR A 117 0.18 -14.23 2.14
C TYR A 117 0.00 -12.98 2.99
N THR A 118 0.87 -12.79 3.97
CA THR A 118 0.98 -11.52 4.70
C THR A 118 2.18 -10.75 4.17
N ALA A 119 1.91 -9.71 3.39
CA ALA A 119 2.93 -8.78 2.95
C ALA A 119 3.32 -7.88 4.13
N VAL A 120 4.51 -8.07 4.69
CA VAL A 120 5.06 -7.18 5.72
C VAL A 120 6.08 -6.26 5.05
N ARG A 121 5.90 -4.95 5.18
CA ARG A 121 6.86 -3.97 4.65
C ARG A 121 8.17 -4.08 5.44
N LEU A 122 9.21 -4.57 4.76
CA LEU A 122 10.53 -4.79 5.34
C LEU A 122 11.34 -3.49 5.30
N LYS A 123 11.17 -2.68 6.34
CA LYS A 123 12.13 -1.69 6.85
C LYS A 123 12.66 -0.61 5.88
N ASP A 124 11.76 0.28 5.43
CA ASP A 124 12.04 1.75 5.42
C ASP A 124 11.98 2.34 6.86
N ARG A 125 11.66 1.47 7.82
CA ARG A 125 11.09 1.68 9.15
C ARG A 125 12.00 2.39 10.17
N SER A 126 13.31 2.47 9.95
CA SER A 126 14.23 3.06 10.94
C SER A 126 14.40 4.57 10.75
N LEU A 127 14.81 5.04 9.57
CA LEU A 127 14.99 6.48 9.31
C LEU A 127 13.68 7.22 9.07
N THR A 128 12.77 6.63 8.27
CA THR A 128 11.43 7.21 8.11
C THR A 128 10.60 7.10 9.38
N GLY A 129 10.86 6.09 10.22
CA GLY A 129 10.21 5.94 11.53
C GLY A 129 10.62 7.05 12.49
N LEU A 130 11.93 7.29 12.66
CA LEU A 130 12.44 8.34 13.54
C LEU A 130 11.99 9.73 13.09
N HIS A 131 12.10 10.05 11.80
CA HIS A 131 11.66 11.36 11.31
C HIS A 131 10.14 11.55 11.43
N GLN A 132 9.34 10.48 11.23
CA GLN A 132 7.90 10.53 11.47
C GLN A 132 7.55 10.70 12.95
N GLU A 133 8.28 10.06 13.85
CA GLU A 133 8.10 10.20 15.29
C GLU A 133 8.43 11.63 15.73
N LEU A 134 9.60 12.15 15.34
CA LEU A 134 9.97 13.54 15.58
C LEU A 134 8.96 14.53 14.99
N ALA A 135 8.46 14.28 13.78
CA ALA A 135 7.44 15.13 13.17
C ALA A 135 6.11 15.07 13.94
N LYS A 136 5.71 13.89 14.44
CA LYS A 136 4.51 13.75 15.30
C LYS A 136 4.70 14.48 16.61
N ASP A 137 5.85 14.32 17.26
CA ASP A 137 6.17 14.98 18.52
C ASP A 137 6.20 16.50 18.36
N PHE A 138 6.78 16.99 17.27
CA PHE A 138 6.77 18.41 16.93
C PHE A 138 5.33 18.93 16.77
N LEU A 139 4.49 18.24 16.00
CA LEU A 139 3.09 18.63 15.83
C LEU A 139 2.31 18.57 17.15
N ASN A 140 2.58 17.56 17.99
CA ASN A 140 1.94 17.43 19.28
C ASN A 140 2.35 18.55 20.23
N ALA A 141 3.64 18.89 20.30
CA ALA A 141 4.14 19.99 21.12
C ALA A 141 3.56 21.35 20.67
N GLN A 142 3.44 21.57 19.36
CA GLN A 142 2.91 22.84 18.82
C GLN A 142 1.39 22.97 18.92
N LEU A 143 0.63 21.89 18.69
CA LEU A 143 -0.83 21.94 18.64
C LEU A 143 -1.52 21.54 19.94
N TYR A 144 -0.88 20.71 20.75
CA TYR A 144 -1.44 20.07 21.95
C TYR A 144 -0.49 20.21 23.15
N GLY A 145 0.45 21.15 23.10
CA GLY A 145 1.37 21.44 24.20
C GLY A 145 0.68 22.10 25.42
N PRO A 146 1.42 22.29 26.52
CA PRO A 146 0.88 22.84 27.77
C PRO A 146 0.24 24.23 27.61
N ASP A 147 0.73 25.04 26.68
CA ASP A 147 0.21 26.39 26.40
C ASP A 147 -0.83 26.40 25.26
N ALA A 148 -1.16 25.23 24.70
CA ALA A 148 -2.09 25.13 23.57
C ALA A 148 -3.53 25.04 24.07
N ASN A 149 -4.39 25.93 23.56
CA ASN A 149 -5.81 25.94 23.89
C ASN A 149 -6.62 24.85 23.15
N ARG A 150 -5.99 23.78 22.70
CA ARG A 150 -6.60 22.77 21.84
C ARG A 150 -6.41 21.39 22.44
N VAL A 151 -7.49 20.62 22.47
CA VAL A 151 -7.56 19.29 23.09
C VAL A 151 -7.43 18.21 22.02
N GLN A 152 -6.75 17.09 22.35
CA GLN A 152 -6.62 15.99 21.39
C GLN A 152 -7.99 15.37 21.09
N ALA A 153 -8.21 14.85 19.88
CA ALA A 153 -9.49 14.26 19.49
C ALA A 153 -9.90 13.11 20.42
N ASN A 154 -8.95 12.25 20.81
CA ASN A 154 -9.22 11.13 21.71
C ASN A 154 -9.67 11.58 23.10
N GLU A 155 -9.08 12.66 23.61
CA GLU A 155 -9.46 13.26 24.90
C GLU A 155 -10.81 13.96 24.80
N PHE A 156 -11.06 14.70 23.72
CA PHE A 156 -12.34 15.39 23.49
C PHE A 156 -13.50 14.39 23.37
N PHE A 157 -13.31 13.26 22.69
CA PHE A 157 -14.32 12.20 22.57
C PHE A 157 -14.24 11.13 23.66
N SER A 158 -13.38 11.32 24.68
CA SER A 158 -13.24 10.37 25.77
C SER A 158 -14.54 10.25 26.57
N LEU A 159 -14.75 9.08 27.19
CA LEU A 159 -15.89 8.87 28.08
C LEU A 159 -15.82 9.74 29.33
N GLU A 160 -14.62 10.12 29.75
CA GLU A 160 -14.39 11.09 30.84
C GLU A 160 -15.01 12.43 30.46
N ASN A 161 -14.58 13.03 29.35
CA ASN A 161 -15.13 14.31 28.88
C ASN A 161 -16.65 14.25 28.60
N LYS A 162 -17.15 13.09 28.18
CA LYS A 162 -18.58 12.88 27.94
C LYS A 162 -19.40 12.86 29.23
N LYS A 163 -18.85 12.31 30.31
CA LYS A 163 -19.52 12.16 31.61
C LYS A 163 -19.28 13.36 32.52
N ASP A 164 -18.27 14.18 32.22
CA ASP A 164 -17.97 15.38 32.98
C ASP A 164 -19.16 16.37 32.97
N PRO A 165 -19.50 16.98 34.12
CA PRO A 165 -20.58 17.97 34.19
C PRO A 165 -20.26 19.23 33.37
N VAL A 166 -18.97 19.55 33.22
CA VAL A 166 -18.47 20.63 32.36
C VAL A 166 -17.67 20.00 31.23
N LYS A 167 -18.21 20.06 30.01
CA LYS A 167 -17.56 19.49 28.82
C LYS A 167 -16.35 20.34 28.43
N LYS A 168 -15.19 19.71 28.28
CA LYS A 168 -14.00 20.32 27.66
C LYS A 168 -14.30 20.62 26.21
N ALA A 169 -14.03 21.85 25.80
CA ALA A 169 -14.12 22.27 24.39
C ALA A 169 -12.95 21.72 23.57
N ALA A 170 -13.18 21.49 22.28
CA ALA A 170 -12.13 21.03 21.37
C ALA A 170 -11.03 22.10 21.17
N VAL A 171 -11.44 23.37 21.17
CA VAL A 171 -10.58 24.55 21.14
C VAL A 171 -11.16 25.57 22.11
N GLN A 172 -10.31 26.19 22.92
CA GLN A 172 -10.64 27.31 23.78
C GLN A 172 -10.05 28.57 23.16
N PHE A 173 -10.83 29.65 23.11
CA PHE A 173 -10.32 30.93 22.67
C PHE A 173 -9.70 31.64 23.86
N VAL A 174 -8.55 32.30 23.63
CA VAL A 174 -7.90 33.15 24.65
C VAL A 174 -8.83 34.29 25.02
N ASP A 175 -9.45 34.90 24.00
CA ASP A 175 -10.45 35.94 24.17
C ASP A 175 -11.85 35.33 24.26
N LYS A 176 -12.42 35.40 25.46
CA LYS A 176 -13.77 34.90 25.75
C LYS A 176 -14.88 35.80 25.21
N SER A 177 -14.55 36.96 24.63
CA SER A 177 -15.49 37.91 24.04
C SER A 177 -15.89 37.58 22.61
N TRP A 178 -15.23 36.60 21.99
CA TRP A 178 -15.49 36.18 20.60
C TRP A 178 -16.49 35.01 20.51
N GLY A 179 -17.15 34.66 21.62
CA GLY A 179 -18.07 33.52 21.73
C GLY A 179 -19.48 33.92 22.13
#